data_AF-A0A8E1RK17-F1
#
_entry.id   AF-A0A8E1RK17-F1
#
_cell.length_a   1.000
_cell.length_b   1.000
_cell.length_c   1.000
_cell.angle_alpha   90.00
_cell.angle_beta   90.00
_cell.angle_gamma   90.00
#
_symmetry.space_group_name_H-M   'P 1'
#
loop_
_entity.id
_entity.type
_entity.pdbx_description
1 polymer ?
#
loop_
_entity_poly.entity_id
_entity_poly.type
_entity_poly.pdbx_seq_one_letter_code
_entity_poly.pdbx_strand_id
1 'polypeptide(L)' 'MAEFNNTINGLRDAFNSVEVVPTEFERLSDIYHLSKPTRKISVNSEFTILYRYDANENMVQIGPFVDKDEIHLQIQSNKD' A
#
# COMPACT_ATOMS: atom_id res chain seq x y z
N MET A 1 -21.88 -12.68 3.72
CA MET A 1 -21.15 -13.83 3.11
C MET A 1 -20.49 -13.44 1.79
N ALA A 2 -21.24 -12.91 0.81
CA ALA A 2 -20.67 -12.51 -0.48
C ALA A 2 -19.58 -11.42 -0.36
N GLU A 3 -19.84 -10.37 0.41
CA GLU A 3 -18.87 -9.27 0.64
C GLU A 3 -17.61 -9.76 1.35
N PHE A 4 -17.75 -10.51 2.44
CA PHE A 4 -16.61 -11.11 3.14
C PHE A 4 -15.72 -11.96 2.20
N ASN A 5 -16.33 -12.83 1.39
CA ASN A 5 -15.59 -13.64 0.43
C ASN A 5 -14.91 -12.78 -0.65
N ASN A 6 -15.57 -11.70 -1.09
CA ASN A 6 -14.99 -10.76 -2.03
C ASN A 6 -13.72 -10.12 -1.44
N THR A 7 -13.81 -9.56 -0.24
CA THR A 7 -12.67 -8.95 0.48
C THR A 7 -11.51 -9.95 0.64
N ILE A 8 -11.78 -11.18 1.07
CA ILE A 8 -10.74 -12.22 1.22
C ILE A 8 -10.07 -12.55 -0.12
N ASN A 9 -10.85 -12.67 -1.21
CA ASN A 9 -10.28 -12.93 -2.53
C ASN A 9 -9.41 -11.75 -3.01
N GLY A 10 -9.87 -10.51 -2.80
CA GLY A 10 -9.10 -9.33 -3.16
C GLY A 10 -7.78 -9.23 -2.40
N LEU A 11 -7.78 -9.57 -1.10
CA LEU A 11 -6.55 -9.66 -0.29
C LEU A 11 -5.57 -10.67 -0.87
N ARG A 12 -6.06 -11.87 -1.18
CA ARG A 12 -5.25 -12.93 -1.76
C ARG A 12 -4.64 -12.50 -3.09
N ASP A 13 -5.43 -11.90 -3.97
CA ASP A 13 -4.99 -11.47 -5.29
C ASP A 13 -3.98 -10.32 -5.18
N ALA A 14 -4.17 -9.39 -4.24
CA ALA A 14 -3.19 -8.35 -3.96
C ALA A 14 -1.87 -8.92 -3.42
N PHE A 15 -1.91 -9.86 -2.48
CA PHE A 15 -0.71 -10.52 -1.95
C PHE A 15 0.04 -11.30 -3.02
N ASN A 16 -0.65 -12.08 -3.84
CA ASN A 16 -0.04 -12.79 -4.97
C ASN A 16 0.61 -11.82 -5.95
N SER A 17 -0.04 -10.68 -6.22
CA SER A 17 0.50 -9.69 -7.15
C SER A 17 1.76 -9.01 -6.62
N VAL A 18 1.80 -8.63 -5.34
CA VAL A 18 3.01 -8.05 -4.75
C VAL A 18 4.14 -9.06 -4.60
N GLU A 19 3.84 -10.35 -4.45
CA GLU A 19 4.85 -11.41 -4.44
C GLU A 19 5.52 -11.58 -5.82
N VAL A 20 4.73 -11.51 -6.90
CA VAL A 20 5.22 -11.75 -8.27
C VAL A 20 5.87 -10.51 -8.89
N VAL A 21 5.30 -9.33 -8.68
CA VAL A 21 5.76 -8.05 -9.27
C VAL A 21 5.85 -6.92 -8.22
N PRO A 22 6.67 -7.06 -7.17
CA PRO A 22 6.71 -6.12 -6.05
C PRO A 22 7.11 -4.68 -6.43
N THR A 23 7.74 -4.48 -7.59
CA THR A 23 8.26 -3.18 -8.04
C THR A 23 7.36 -2.42 -9.01
N GLU A 24 6.29 -3.05 -9.51
CA GLU A 24 5.45 -2.48 -10.58
C GLU A 24 4.36 -1.52 -10.04
N PHE A 25 4.09 -1.54 -8.75
CA PHE A 25 3.05 -0.70 -8.15
C PHE A 25 3.55 0.68 -7.75
N GLU A 26 2.63 1.64 -7.68
CA GLU A 26 2.90 3.06 -7.40
C GLU A 26 3.74 3.23 -6.12
N ARG A 27 4.87 3.94 -6.26
CA ARG A 27 5.78 4.26 -5.18
C ARG A 27 5.40 5.59 -4.54
N LEU A 28 4.78 5.53 -3.37
CA LEU A 28 4.33 6.71 -2.62
C LEU A 28 5.47 7.59 -2.12
N SER A 29 6.64 6.99 -1.86
CA SER A 29 7.82 7.75 -1.42
C SER A 29 8.30 8.77 -2.46
N ASP A 30 8.02 8.56 -3.74
CA ASP A 30 8.36 9.50 -4.81
C ASP A 30 7.41 10.71 -4.84
N ILE A 31 6.22 10.59 -4.25
CA ILE A 31 5.17 11.61 -4.23
C ILE A 31 5.20 12.40 -2.91
N TYR A 32 5.39 11.71 -1.78
CA TYR A 32 5.19 12.26 -0.44
C TYR A 32 6.47 12.36 0.40
N HIS A 33 7.66 12.21 -0.21
CA HIS A 33 8.96 12.26 0.48
C HIS A 33 9.03 11.37 1.75
N LEU A 34 8.44 10.18 1.70
CA LEU A 34 8.45 9.24 2.82
C LEU A 34 9.86 8.70 3.05
N SER A 35 10.26 8.58 4.33
CA SER A 35 11.61 8.13 4.72
C SER A 35 11.93 6.68 4.30
N LYS A 36 10.90 5.88 4.01
CA LYS A 36 11.03 4.49 3.58
C LYS A 36 10.41 4.32 2.18
N PRO A 37 10.96 3.42 1.34
CA PRO A 37 10.49 3.19 -0.03
C PRO A 37 9.13 2.46 -0.04
N THR A 38 8.07 3.16 0.33
CA THR A 38 6.72 2.64 0.45
C THR A 38 6.02 2.64 -0.91
N ARG A 39 5.29 1.56 -1.17
CA ARG A 39 4.44 1.35 -2.33
C ARG A 39 3.02 1.04 -1.87
N LYS A 40 2.05 1.15 -2.79
CA LYS A 40 0.65 0.83 -2.50
C LYS A 40 0.02 -0.09 -3.53
N ILE A 41 -0.92 -0.91 -3.08
CA ILE A 41 -1.80 -1.72 -3.94
C ILE A 41 -3.24 -1.64 -3.42
N SER A 42 -4.20 -1.47 -4.33
CA SER A 42 -5.62 -1.39 -3.99
C SER A 42 -6.25 -2.79 -3.91
N VAL A 43 -7.17 -2.98 -2.96
CA VAL A 43 -7.96 -4.21 -2.81
C VAL A 43 -9.43 -3.89 -3.05
N ASN A 44 -9.99 -4.44 -4.14
CA ASN A 44 -11.41 -4.38 -4.49
C ASN A 44 -12.07 -2.98 -4.40
N SER A 45 -11.31 -1.90 -4.57
CA SER A 45 -11.74 -0.51 -4.38
C SER A 45 -12.12 -0.08 -2.95
N GLU A 46 -11.99 -0.96 -1.96
CA GLU A 46 -12.37 -0.68 -0.56
C GLU A 46 -11.20 -0.07 0.21
N PHE A 47 -10.06 -0.74 0.19
CA PHE A 47 -8.88 -0.32 0.96
C PHE A 47 -7.59 -0.51 0.14
N THR A 48 -6.53 0.07 0.65
CA THR A 48 -5.18 0.04 0.08
C THR A 48 -4.23 -0.59 1.08
N ILE A 49 -3.36 -1.45 0.61
CA ILE A 49 -2.27 -2.01 1.40
C ILE A 49 -1.01 -1.19 1.09
N LEU A 50 -0.40 -0.64 2.14
CA LEU A 50 0.95 -0.09 2.04
C LEU A 50 1.96 -1.20 2.26
N TYR A 51 2.98 -1.28 1.40
CA TYR A 51 4.01 -2.29 1.53
C TYR A 51 5.38 -1.76 1.12
N ARG A 52 6.42 -2.54 1.42
CA ARG A 52 7.80 -2.27 1.00
C ARG A 52 8.38 -3.52 0.37
N TYR A 53 9.23 -3.33 -0.62
CA TYR A 53 10.05 -4.42 -1.18
C TYR A 53 11.51 -4.17 -0.83
N ASP A 54 12.11 -5.12 -0.13
CA ASP A 54 13.54 -5.16 0.12
C ASP A 54 14.20 -6.04 -0.93
N ALA A 55 14.90 -5.42 -1.87
CA ALA A 55 15.61 -6.13 -2.94
C ALA A 55 16.82 -6.91 -2.44
N ASN A 56 17.42 -6.53 -1.31
CA ASN A 56 18.58 -7.22 -0.75
C ASN A 56 18.18 -8.56 -0.11
N GLU A 57 17.05 -8.55 0.60
CA GLU A 57 16.49 -9.75 1.25
C GLU A 57 15.51 -10.51 0.36
N ASN A 58 15.22 -9.97 -0.84
CA ASN A 58 14.16 -10.43 -1.75
C ASN A 58 12.83 -10.66 -1.01
N MET A 59 12.43 -9.67 -0.21
CA MET A 59 11.32 -9.81 0.74
C MET A 59 10.32 -8.67 0.59
N VAL A 60 9.03 -9.02 0.62
CA VAL A 60 7.93 -8.06 0.71
C VAL A 60 7.50 -7.90 2.17
N GLN A 61 7.53 -6.67 2.67
CA GLN A 61 7.05 -6.31 3.99
C GLN A 61 5.66 -5.66 3.85
N ILE A 62 4.63 -6.36 4.28
CA ILE A 62 3.25 -5.86 4.31
C ILE A 62 3.11 -4.90 5.51
N GLY A 63 2.64 -3.69 5.22
CA GLY A 63 2.39 -2.64 6.19
C GLY A 63 0.89 -2.47 6.48
N PRO A 64 0.46 -1.26 6.88
CA PRO A 64 -0.93 -1.01 7.27
C PRO A 64 -1.89 -1.09 6.08
N PHE A 65 -3.14 -1.43 6.43
CA PHE A 65 -4.32 -1.32 5.59
C PHE A 65 -4.92 0.06 5.84
N VAL A 66 -5.09 0.84 4.78
CA VAL A 66 -5.65 2.19 4.85
C VAL A 66 -6.86 2.27 3.93
N ASP A 67 -7.88 3.03 4.30
CA ASP A 67 -8.98 3.29 3.39
C ASP A 67 -8.47 4.00 2.14
N LYS A 68 -9.04 3.66 0.98
CA LYS A 68 -8.55 4.09 -0.33
C LYS A 68 -8.40 5.60 -0.48
N ASP A 69 -9.20 6.37 0.25
CA ASP A 69 -9.31 7.83 0.15
C ASP A 69 -8.59 8.59 1.28
N GLU A 70 -7.95 7.91 2.24
CA GLU A 70 -7.55 8.52 3.53
C GLU A 70 -6.08 8.96 3.68
N ILE A 71 -5.26 8.99 2.62
CA ILE A 71 -3.91 9.56 2.76
C ILE A 71 -4.01 11.09 2.83
N HIS A 72 -4.18 11.61 4.05
CA HIS A 72 -4.21 13.03 4.35
C HIS A 72 -2.86 13.50 4.91
N LEU A 73 -2.30 14.57 4.33
CA LEU A 73 -1.11 15.23 4.86
C LEU A 73 -1.51 16.50 5.62
N GLN A 74 -1.20 16.55 6.91
CA GLN A 74 -1.35 17.77 7.70
C GLN A 74 -0.13 18.66 7.49
N ILE A 75 -0.32 19.78 6.79
CA ILE A 75 0.72 20.79 6.61
C ILE A 75 0.80 21.62 7.89
N GLN A 76 1.93 21.57 8.60
CA GLN A 76 2.22 22.54 9.64
C GLN A 76 2.38 23.91 8.97
N SER A 77 1.39 24.78 9.16
CA SER A 77 1.58 26.19 8.89
C SER A 77 2.45 26.73 10.02
N ASN A 78 3.70 27.10 9.73
CA ASN A 78 4.44 27.96 10.63
C ASN A 78 3.70 29.31 10.65
N LYS A 79 2.73 29.44 11.55
CA LYS A 79 2.39 30.73 12.12
C LYS A 79 3.46 30.98 13.16
N ASP A 80 4.53 31.64 12.73
CA ASP A 80 5.31 32.65 13.46
C ASP A 80 6.49 33.10 12.59
#